data_AF-A0A3P4B848-F1
#
_entry.id   AF-A0A3P4B848-F1
#
_cell.length_a   1.000
_cell.length_b   1.000
_cell.length_c   1.000
_cell.angle_alpha   90.00
_cell.angle_beta   90.00
_cell.angle_gamma   90.00
#
_symmetry.space_group_name_H-M   'P 1'
#
loop_
_entity.id
_entity.type
_entity.pdbx_description
1 polymer ?
#
loop_
_entity_poly.entity_id
_entity_poly.type
_entity_poly.pdbx_seq_one_letter_code
_entity_poly.pdbx_strand_id
1 'polypeptide(L)'
;MQMSKSRIDRAGNAIARSIYRSDDEYIELEDVFDEYRKNHLQPLSETTLEIQGWLNGYRRPYYIAQRLKRKPQIIRKLKRLKVRLSQLQDIGGLRIIVPTNADVDRLYRYLEGQLGCQKGFKIERETDYREKGRDTTGYRALHLILSRDGVSLELQIRSRIQHYWAESIERTSVIYGYHLKEEEGDPAVLRYFQLLSDAFYEIEAGRTASPDHRLEIDALRTTCEKIIEASPLGKILDSFINEGVIRTLTEKESRGGYGLNNWIIVFDWNTGQFVSWDIVGRSPDEAVASYIQTERAFPPNEGFEVVLIGSSEVATVRETHSHYFGIEAYETILESLDTSIVGFRRKIDLDVGARQILLVLYRKHFWGGKTVSRETLKNHYCRSVLTFDLSLDALVEKNLIHSNAGISLNLRVKSEIESYL
;
A
#
# COMPACT_ATOMS: atom_id res chain seq x y z
N MET A 1 -10.52 -10.00 34.59
CA MET A 1 -10.09 -8.99 35.59
C MET A 1 -9.43 -7.86 34.81
N GLN A 2 -9.92 -6.63 34.90
CA GLN A 2 -9.42 -5.52 34.06
C GLN A 2 -7.96 -5.22 34.44
N MET A 3 -7.04 -5.33 33.48
CA MET A 3 -5.61 -5.13 33.75
C MET A 3 -5.33 -3.65 34.04
N SER A 4 -4.46 -3.38 35.02
CA SER A 4 -4.08 -2.00 35.34
C SER A 4 -3.21 -1.39 34.23
N LYS A 5 -3.38 -0.09 33.98
CA LYS A 5 -2.54 0.66 33.02
C LYS A 5 -1.05 0.54 33.33
N SER A 6 -0.68 0.53 34.61
CA SER A 6 0.72 0.35 35.03
C SER A 6 1.28 -1.01 34.64
N ARG A 7 0.50 -2.09 34.75
CA ARG A 7 0.92 -3.44 34.34
C ARG A 7 1.09 -3.51 32.82
N ILE A 8 0.16 -2.93 32.06
CA ILE A 8 0.21 -2.83 30.59
C ILE A 8 1.47 -2.07 30.15
N ASP A 9 1.73 -0.91 30.75
CA ASP A 9 2.87 -0.07 30.38
C ASP A 9 4.21 -0.72 30.76
N ARG A 10 4.26 -1.44 31.89
CA ARG A 10 5.42 -2.25 32.29
C ARG A 10 5.69 -3.34 31.26
N ALA A 11 4.68 -4.11 30.87
CA ALA A 11 4.79 -5.15 29.84
C ALA A 11 5.29 -4.57 28.52
N GLY A 12 4.64 -3.50 28.02
CA GLY A 12 5.06 -2.83 26.79
C GLY A 12 6.52 -2.36 26.82
N ASN A 13 6.96 -1.73 27.90
CA ASN A 13 8.34 -1.25 28.01
C ASN A 13 9.35 -2.39 28.15
N ALA A 14 9.04 -3.41 28.95
CA ALA A 14 9.91 -4.56 29.18
C ALA A 14 10.14 -5.37 27.89
N ILE A 15 9.06 -5.72 27.19
CA ILE A 15 9.13 -6.46 25.92
C ILE A 15 9.81 -5.61 24.84
N ALA A 16 9.48 -4.31 24.77
CA ALA A 16 10.07 -3.44 23.75
C ALA A 16 11.55 -3.12 23.98
N ARG A 17 12.08 -3.24 25.20
CA ARG A 17 13.49 -2.90 25.49
C ARG A 17 14.32 -4.08 26.00
N SER A 18 13.73 -5.28 26.03
CA SER A 18 14.34 -6.48 26.60
C SER A 18 14.78 -6.27 28.06
N ILE A 19 13.90 -5.66 28.88
CA ILE A 19 14.15 -5.34 30.29
C ILE A 19 13.31 -6.28 31.17
N TYR A 20 13.84 -7.47 31.46
CA TYR A 20 13.26 -8.48 32.34
C TYR A 20 14.39 -9.28 33.01
N ARG A 21 14.12 -9.89 34.16
CA ARG A 21 15.12 -10.52 35.05
C ARG A 21 15.25 -12.03 34.83
N SER A 22 14.20 -12.66 34.31
CA SER A 22 14.14 -14.11 34.06
C SER A 22 13.19 -14.39 32.90
N ASP A 23 13.28 -15.62 32.37
CA ASP A 23 12.37 -16.11 31.34
C ASP A 23 10.93 -16.18 31.85
N ASP A 24 10.72 -16.53 33.13
CA ASP A 24 9.39 -16.51 33.75
C ASP A 24 8.78 -15.10 33.76
N GLU A 25 9.58 -14.07 34.07
CA GLU A 25 9.11 -12.68 34.02
C GLU A 25 8.80 -12.26 32.58
N TYR A 26 9.59 -12.71 31.61
CA TYR A 26 9.32 -12.47 30.19
C TYR A 26 7.98 -13.05 29.76
N ILE A 27 7.70 -14.32 30.10
CA ILE A 27 6.44 -15.00 29.76
C ILE A 27 5.25 -14.27 30.40
N GLU A 28 5.35 -13.89 31.69
CA GLU A 28 4.26 -13.15 32.35
C GLU A 28 3.97 -11.80 31.67
N LEU A 29 5.01 -11.06 31.31
CA LEU A 29 4.87 -9.75 30.66
C LEU A 29 4.39 -9.90 29.21
N GLU A 30 4.78 -10.96 28.53
CA GLU A 30 4.26 -11.29 27.21
C GLU A 30 2.76 -11.60 27.25
N ASP A 31 2.31 -12.41 28.22
CA ASP A 31 0.89 -12.74 28.38
C ASP A 31 0.06 -11.46 28.67
N VAL A 32 0.58 -10.54 29.49
CA VAL A 32 -0.06 -9.22 29.71
C VAL A 32 -0.12 -8.41 28.41
N PHE A 33 0.96 -8.40 27.63
CA PHE A 33 0.99 -7.67 26.36
C PHE A 33 -0.06 -8.23 25.38
N ASP A 34 -0.11 -9.54 25.26
CA ASP A 34 -1.02 -10.24 24.36
C ASP A 34 -2.47 -10.09 24.79
N GLU A 35 -2.76 -10.17 26.09
CA GLU A 35 -4.10 -9.91 26.64
C GLU A 35 -4.54 -8.46 26.41
N TYR A 36 -3.63 -7.48 26.56
CA TYR A 36 -3.97 -6.08 26.24
C TYR A 36 -4.30 -5.89 24.75
N ARG A 37 -3.48 -6.47 23.88
CA ARG A 37 -3.71 -6.44 22.42
C ARG A 37 -5.02 -7.14 22.07
N LYS A 38 -5.30 -8.30 22.67
CA LYS A 38 -6.55 -9.08 22.53
C LYS A 38 -7.80 -8.25 22.81
N ASN A 39 -7.77 -7.47 23.89
CA ASN A 39 -8.91 -6.66 24.33
C ASN A 39 -9.36 -5.58 23.32
N HIS A 40 -8.59 -5.33 22.25
CA HIS A 40 -8.99 -4.43 21.17
C HIS A 40 -9.80 -5.12 20.06
N LEU A 41 -9.75 -6.46 19.94
CA LEU A 41 -10.38 -7.15 18.81
C LEU A 41 -11.92 -7.12 18.86
N GLN A 42 -12.50 -7.34 20.04
CA GLN A 42 -13.96 -7.32 20.17
C GLN A 42 -14.52 -5.92 19.87
N PRO A 43 -14.05 -4.82 20.51
CA PRO A 43 -14.50 -3.47 20.16
C PRO A 43 -14.29 -3.13 18.68
N LEU A 44 -13.18 -3.59 18.09
CA LEU A 44 -12.90 -3.43 16.66
C LEU A 44 -13.96 -4.12 15.79
N SER A 45 -14.25 -5.39 16.09
CA SER A 45 -15.21 -6.21 15.32
C SER A 45 -16.63 -5.67 15.41
N GLU A 46 -17.07 -5.29 16.60
CA GLU A 46 -18.38 -4.66 16.77
C GLU A 46 -18.47 -3.33 16.03
N THR A 47 -17.41 -2.52 16.07
CA THR A 47 -17.34 -1.24 15.32
C THR A 47 -17.39 -1.45 13.82
N THR A 48 -16.67 -2.44 13.31
CA THR A 48 -16.68 -2.77 11.87
C THR A 48 -18.06 -3.23 11.42
N LEU A 49 -18.74 -4.10 12.19
CA LEU A 49 -20.10 -4.55 11.88
C LEU A 49 -21.12 -3.41 11.92
N GLU A 50 -20.99 -2.50 12.89
CA GLU A 50 -21.89 -1.36 13.03
C GLU A 50 -21.73 -0.36 11.89
N ILE A 51 -20.48 -0.02 11.53
CA ILE A 51 -20.17 0.79 10.36
C ILE A 51 -20.71 0.11 9.08
N GLN A 52 -20.52 -1.20 8.91
CA GLN A 52 -21.10 -1.94 7.79
C GLN A 52 -22.63 -1.81 7.76
N GLY A 53 -23.29 -1.91 8.91
CA GLY A 53 -24.72 -1.73 9.05
C GLY A 53 -25.20 -0.37 8.53
N TRP A 54 -24.47 0.70 8.83
CA TRP A 54 -24.76 2.04 8.29
C TRP A 54 -24.50 2.10 6.78
N LEU A 55 -23.40 1.52 6.31
CA LEU A 55 -23.02 1.55 4.91
C LEU A 55 -23.98 0.81 3.97
N ASN A 56 -24.93 0.02 4.49
CA ASN A 56 -26.07 -0.47 3.69
C ASN A 56 -26.86 0.67 3.02
N GLY A 57 -26.89 1.86 3.63
CA GLY A 57 -27.48 3.07 3.04
C GLY A 57 -26.54 3.82 2.09
N TYR A 58 -25.23 3.53 2.11
CA TYR A 58 -24.20 4.13 1.28
C TYR A 58 -24.19 3.43 -0.09
N ARG A 59 -24.99 3.96 -1.03
CA ARG A 59 -25.25 3.38 -2.37
C ARG A 59 -24.07 3.43 -3.35
N ARG A 60 -22.83 3.23 -2.88
CA ARG A 60 -21.62 3.23 -3.71
C ARG A 60 -20.73 2.04 -3.36
N PRO A 61 -19.91 1.55 -4.30
CA PRO A 61 -18.96 0.48 -4.01
C PRO A 61 -17.98 0.89 -2.92
N TYR A 62 -17.72 -0.01 -1.97
CA TYR A 62 -16.68 0.13 -0.97
C TYR A 62 -16.14 -1.24 -0.59
N TYR A 63 -14.93 -1.27 -0.06
CA TYR A 63 -14.38 -2.43 0.64
C TYR A 63 -14.10 -2.04 2.07
N ILE A 64 -14.42 -2.92 3.01
CA ILE A 64 -14.10 -2.72 4.43
C ILE A 64 -13.41 -3.95 4.99
N ALA A 65 -12.31 -3.71 5.70
CA ALA A 65 -11.61 -4.74 6.44
C ALA A 65 -11.14 -4.19 7.78
N GLN A 66 -11.01 -5.09 8.75
CA GLN A 66 -10.35 -4.82 10.01
C GLN A 66 -9.02 -5.56 10.09
N ARG A 67 -8.09 -4.99 10.83
CA ARG A 67 -6.78 -5.55 11.10
C ARG A 67 -6.39 -5.27 12.55
N LEU A 68 -5.98 -6.31 13.25
CA LEU A 68 -5.32 -6.16 14.55
C LEU A 68 -3.82 -5.91 14.32
N LYS A 69 -3.26 -4.93 15.03
CA LYS A 69 -1.86 -4.59 14.85
C LYS A 69 -0.94 -5.70 15.40
N ARG A 70 0.07 -6.06 14.62
CA ARG A 70 1.00 -7.14 14.94
C ARG A 70 1.93 -6.77 16.09
N LYS A 71 2.26 -7.73 16.96
CA LYS A 71 3.18 -7.54 18.11
C LYS A 71 4.52 -6.90 17.70
N PRO A 72 5.22 -7.36 16.63
CA PRO A 72 6.47 -6.72 16.19
C PRO A 72 6.31 -5.25 15.81
N GLN A 73 5.21 -4.90 15.16
CA GLN A 73 4.90 -3.52 14.75
C GLN A 73 4.61 -2.61 15.95
N ILE A 74 3.93 -3.14 16.97
CA ILE A 74 3.71 -2.45 18.24
C ILE A 74 5.06 -2.21 18.94
N ILE A 75 5.88 -3.25 19.08
CA ILE A 75 7.21 -3.16 19.72
C ILE A 75 8.09 -2.12 19.01
N ARG A 76 8.16 -2.15 17.67
CA ARG A 76 8.92 -1.14 16.91
C ARG A 76 8.41 0.27 17.15
N LYS A 77 7.08 0.48 17.15
CA LYS A 77 6.49 1.78 17.44
C LYS A 77 6.81 2.28 18.85
N LEU A 78 6.78 1.40 19.85
CA LEU A 78 7.19 1.73 21.23
C LEU A 78 8.67 2.14 21.31
N LYS A 79 9.56 1.43 20.61
CA LYS A 79 10.99 1.77 20.51
C LYS A 79 11.21 3.14 19.86
N ARG A 80 10.60 3.37 18.68
CA ARG A 80 10.81 4.58 17.88
C ARG A 80 10.23 5.83 18.54
N LEU A 81 9.00 5.77 19.03
CA LEU A 81 8.27 6.95 19.54
C LEU A 81 8.45 7.17 21.05
N LYS A 82 9.05 6.21 21.77
CA LYS A 82 9.22 6.25 23.25
C LYS A 82 7.91 6.50 24.01
N VAL A 83 6.78 6.07 23.44
CA VAL A 83 5.44 6.15 24.05
C VAL A 83 5.14 4.89 24.87
N ARG A 84 4.13 4.97 25.74
CA ARG A 84 3.66 3.82 26.51
C ARG A 84 2.65 2.98 25.71
N LEU A 85 2.55 1.69 26.02
CA LEU A 85 1.63 0.78 25.34
C LEU A 85 0.17 1.22 25.47
N SER A 86 -0.24 1.69 26.66
CA SER A 86 -1.60 2.20 26.89
C SER A 86 -1.93 3.51 26.15
N GLN A 87 -0.95 4.16 25.52
CA GLN A 87 -1.13 5.40 24.75
C GLN A 87 -1.25 5.15 23.24
N LEU A 88 -1.05 3.91 22.78
CA LEU A 88 -1.18 3.58 21.37
C LEU A 88 -2.65 3.54 20.96
N GLN A 89 -3.02 4.36 19.98
CA GLN A 89 -4.39 4.49 19.48
C GLN A 89 -4.68 3.59 18.26
N ASP A 90 -3.65 2.96 17.69
CA ASP A 90 -3.73 2.20 16.44
C ASP A 90 -3.49 0.69 16.65
N ILE A 91 -3.94 0.15 17.79
CA ILE A 91 -3.88 -1.31 18.04
C ILE A 91 -4.97 -2.03 17.25
N GLY A 92 -6.21 -1.53 17.31
CA GLY A 92 -7.31 -1.98 16.45
C GLY A 92 -7.52 -1.00 15.31
N GLY A 93 -7.37 -1.47 14.07
CA GLY A 93 -7.53 -0.64 12.88
C GLY A 93 -8.60 -1.17 11.95
N LEU A 94 -9.44 -0.29 11.40
CA LEU A 94 -10.31 -0.59 10.28
C LEU A 94 -9.96 0.28 9.06
N ARG A 95 -10.18 -0.26 7.88
CA ARG A 95 -9.90 0.39 6.61
C ARG A 95 -11.12 0.34 5.74
N ILE A 96 -11.49 1.48 5.17
CA ILE A 96 -12.51 1.56 4.12
C ILE A 96 -11.85 2.08 2.84
N ILE A 97 -11.97 1.30 1.76
CA ILE A 97 -11.47 1.67 0.44
C ILE A 97 -12.66 2.02 -0.43
N VAL A 98 -12.61 3.19 -1.07
CA VAL A 98 -13.64 3.70 -1.98
C VAL A 98 -13.03 4.01 -3.36
N PRO A 99 -13.83 4.13 -4.43
CA PRO A 99 -13.31 4.30 -5.78
C PRO A 99 -12.42 5.54 -5.96
N THR A 100 -12.87 6.71 -5.52
CA THR A 100 -12.22 8.00 -5.81
C THR A 100 -11.97 8.84 -4.57
N ASN A 101 -11.08 9.83 -4.67
CA ASN A 101 -10.86 10.79 -3.58
C ASN A 101 -12.14 11.56 -3.19
N ALA A 102 -13.02 11.85 -4.16
CA ALA A 102 -14.30 12.48 -3.89
C ALA A 102 -15.27 11.55 -3.11
N ASP A 103 -15.13 10.22 -3.25
CA ASP A 103 -15.89 9.27 -2.44
C ASP A 103 -15.42 9.25 -0.99
N VAL A 104 -14.13 9.52 -0.73
CA VAL A 104 -13.59 9.64 0.64
C VAL A 104 -14.30 10.78 1.37
N ASP A 105 -14.43 11.95 0.75
CA ASP A 105 -15.14 13.10 1.36
C ASP A 105 -16.62 12.80 1.61
N ARG A 106 -17.28 12.12 0.67
CA ARG A 106 -18.68 11.73 0.81
C ARG A 106 -18.87 10.75 1.95
N LEU A 107 -18.01 9.73 2.01
CA LEU A 107 -18.04 8.73 3.06
C LEU A 107 -17.75 9.35 4.43
N TYR A 108 -16.78 10.26 4.51
CA TYR A 108 -16.48 10.96 5.75
C TYR A 108 -17.68 11.72 6.30
N ARG A 109 -18.32 12.57 5.48
CA ARG A 109 -19.53 13.31 5.90
C ARG A 109 -20.68 12.38 6.29
N TYR A 110 -20.83 11.26 5.59
CA TYR A 110 -21.84 10.26 5.93
C TYR A 110 -21.57 9.66 7.32
N LEU A 111 -20.33 9.22 7.58
CA LEU A 111 -19.94 8.63 8.85
C LEU A 111 -19.98 9.64 10.00
N GLU A 112 -19.56 10.89 9.79
CA GLU A 112 -19.65 11.97 10.77
C GLU A 112 -21.09 12.15 11.26
N GLY A 113 -22.06 12.16 10.33
CA GLY A 113 -23.48 12.24 10.67
C GLY A 113 -24.00 11.03 11.45
N GLN A 114 -23.58 9.81 11.11
CA GLN A 114 -24.00 8.59 11.83
C GLN A 114 -23.38 8.51 13.23
N LEU A 115 -22.07 8.75 13.33
CA LEU A 115 -21.32 8.69 14.59
C LEU A 115 -21.81 9.73 15.59
N GLY A 116 -22.19 10.93 15.13
CA GLY A 116 -22.75 11.98 15.99
C GLY A 116 -24.09 11.60 16.66
N CYS A 117 -24.80 10.59 16.13
CA CYS A 117 -26.07 10.13 16.67
C CYS A 117 -25.94 8.95 17.66
N GLN A 118 -24.76 8.34 17.78
CA GLN A 118 -24.56 7.15 18.61
C GLN A 118 -23.98 7.48 19.98
N LYS A 119 -24.53 6.85 21.02
CA LYS A 119 -23.97 6.95 22.37
C LYS A 119 -22.74 6.05 22.48
N GLY A 120 -21.67 6.54 23.11
CA GLY A 120 -20.44 5.76 23.32
C GLY A 120 -19.45 5.82 22.16
N PHE A 121 -19.82 6.43 21.03
CA PHE A 121 -18.94 6.70 19.90
C PHE A 121 -18.51 8.17 19.85
N LYS A 122 -17.22 8.40 19.63
CA LYS A 122 -16.68 9.74 19.43
C LYS A 122 -15.52 9.74 18.44
N ILE A 123 -15.48 10.72 17.54
CA ILE A 123 -14.27 11.04 16.77
C ILE A 123 -13.38 11.90 17.69
N GLU A 124 -12.25 11.33 18.14
CA GLU A 124 -11.29 12.03 19.01
C GLU A 124 -10.31 12.89 18.22
N ARG A 125 -9.92 12.44 17.02
CA ARG A 125 -9.00 13.16 16.16
C ARG A 125 -9.25 12.82 14.70
N GLU A 126 -9.21 13.84 13.86
CA GLU A 126 -9.14 13.73 12.41
C GLU A 126 -7.74 14.13 11.93
N THR A 127 -7.20 13.43 10.95
CA THR A 127 -5.96 13.83 10.27
C THR A 127 -6.05 13.46 8.80
N ASP A 128 -6.08 14.47 7.94
CA ASP A 128 -6.14 14.28 6.50
C ASP A 128 -4.74 14.42 5.87
N TYR A 129 -4.19 13.30 5.40
CA TYR A 129 -2.91 13.27 4.69
C TYR A 129 -3.05 13.42 3.18
N ARG A 130 -4.27 13.50 2.62
CA ARG A 130 -4.49 13.36 1.17
C ARG A 130 -4.01 14.54 0.36
N GLU A 131 -4.00 15.75 0.92
CA GLU A 131 -3.61 16.96 0.19
C GLU A 131 -2.09 17.07 0.02
N LYS A 132 -1.33 16.90 1.10
CA LYS A 132 0.14 17.07 1.11
C LYS A 132 0.91 15.76 1.05
N GLY A 133 0.25 14.63 1.33
CA GLY A 133 0.94 13.41 1.70
C GLY A 133 1.61 13.56 3.08
N ARG A 134 2.11 12.45 3.61
CA ARG A 134 3.02 12.49 4.75
C ARG A 134 4.38 12.94 4.24
N ASP A 135 4.90 14.04 4.80
CA ASP A 135 6.12 14.73 4.36
C ASP A 135 7.30 13.82 4.00
N THR A 136 7.44 12.70 4.72
CA THR A 136 8.60 11.84 4.58
C THR A 136 8.42 10.65 3.66
N THR A 137 7.19 10.20 3.44
CA THR A 137 6.92 8.96 2.67
C THR A 137 6.08 9.20 1.43
N GLY A 138 5.31 10.28 1.38
CA GLY A 138 4.25 10.46 0.39
C GLY A 138 2.94 9.75 0.74
N TYR A 139 2.82 9.11 1.91
CA TYR A 139 1.58 8.39 2.27
C TYR A 139 0.34 9.31 2.32
N ARG A 140 -0.76 8.89 1.69
CA ARG A 140 -2.04 9.64 1.61
C ARG A 140 -3.22 8.77 2.08
N ALA A 141 -4.02 9.31 3.00
CA ALA A 141 -5.27 8.73 3.51
C ALA A 141 -5.96 9.73 4.45
N LEU A 142 -7.26 9.58 4.69
CA LEU A 142 -7.95 10.24 5.79
C LEU A 142 -7.95 9.32 7.03
N HIS A 143 -7.46 9.81 8.17
CA HIS A 143 -7.38 9.06 9.42
C HIS A 143 -8.35 9.63 10.45
N LEU A 144 -9.16 8.75 11.02
CA LEU A 144 -10.09 9.07 12.10
C LEU A 144 -9.74 8.20 13.31
N ILE A 145 -9.42 8.82 14.43
CA ILE A 145 -9.30 8.12 15.72
C ILE A 145 -10.68 8.12 16.35
N LEU A 146 -11.27 6.93 16.42
CA LEU A 146 -12.56 6.67 17.04
C LEU A 146 -12.34 6.22 18.48
N SER A 147 -13.24 6.62 19.37
CA SER A 147 -13.33 6.13 20.74
C SER A 147 -14.64 5.40 20.89
N ARG A 148 -14.58 4.13 21.29
CA ARG A 148 -15.73 3.28 21.61
C ARG A 148 -15.55 2.74 23.03
N ASP A 149 -16.40 3.18 23.95
CA ASP A 149 -16.38 2.72 25.36
C ASP A 149 -15.00 2.82 26.03
N GLY A 150 -14.23 3.86 25.68
CA GLY A 150 -12.89 4.10 26.21
C GLY A 150 -11.76 3.33 25.51
N VAL A 151 -12.06 2.59 24.44
CA VAL A 151 -11.08 1.95 23.55
C VAL A 151 -10.89 2.81 22.30
N SER A 152 -9.64 3.18 22.00
CA SER A 152 -9.30 3.89 20.76
C SER A 152 -9.14 2.90 19.60
N LEU A 153 -9.76 3.22 18.47
CA LEU A 153 -9.66 2.50 17.21
C LEU A 153 -9.29 3.47 16.08
N GLU A 154 -8.47 3.04 15.13
CA GLU A 154 -8.10 3.86 13.98
C GLU A 154 -8.92 3.45 12.75
N LEU A 155 -9.68 4.38 12.17
CA LEU A 155 -10.31 4.23 10.87
C LEU A 155 -9.50 4.97 9.80
N GLN A 156 -9.06 4.22 8.79
CA GLN A 156 -8.39 4.75 7.61
C GLN A 156 -9.34 4.70 6.41
N ILE A 157 -9.63 5.85 5.81
CA ILE A 157 -10.41 5.94 4.58
C ILE A 157 -9.46 6.30 3.42
N ARG A 158 -9.48 5.49 2.36
CA ARG A 158 -8.59 5.62 1.20
C ARG A 158 -9.36 5.50 -0.09
N SER A 159 -8.93 6.20 -1.13
CA SER A 159 -9.30 5.84 -2.49
C SER A 159 -8.56 4.57 -2.94
N ARG A 160 -8.95 3.98 -4.08
CA ARG A 160 -8.24 2.82 -4.65
C ARG A 160 -6.78 3.14 -4.99
N ILE A 161 -6.52 4.34 -5.52
CA ILE A 161 -5.16 4.78 -5.88
C ILE A 161 -4.29 4.98 -4.63
N GLN A 162 -4.83 5.63 -3.60
CA GLN A 162 -4.15 5.81 -2.31
C GLN A 162 -3.84 4.47 -1.64
N HIS A 163 -4.79 3.55 -1.70
CA HIS A 163 -4.62 2.20 -1.19
C HIS A 163 -3.54 1.43 -1.96
N TYR A 164 -3.57 1.47 -3.29
CA TYR A 164 -2.56 0.85 -4.14
C TYR A 164 -1.14 1.32 -3.81
N TRP A 165 -0.94 2.63 -3.69
CA TRP A 165 0.35 3.20 -3.28
C TRP A 165 0.79 2.64 -1.93
N ALA A 166 -0.13 2.61 -0.96
CA ALA A 166 0.16 2.19 0.40
C ALA A 166 0.51 0.71 0.52
N GLU A 167 -0.02 -0.15 -0.37
CA GLU A 167 0.32 -1.56 -0.46
C GLU A 167 1.61 -1.79 -1.25
N SER A 168 1.87 -0.98 -2.29
CA SER A 168 3.08 -1.08 -3.12
C SER A 168 4.34 -0.83 -2.29
N ILE A 169 4.35 0.23 -1.48
CA ILE A 169 5.49 0.54 -0.62
C ILE A 169 5.68 -0.50 0.50
N GLU A 170 4.60 -1.14 1.00
CA GLU A 170 4.72 -2.23 1.98
C GLU A 170 5.36 -3.45 1.33
N ARG A 171 4.93 -3.84 0.13
CA ARG A 171 5.55 -4.94 -0.60
C ARG A 171 7.02 -4.67 -0.87
N THR A 172 7.34 -3.48 -1.38
CA THR A 172 8.73 -3.12 -1.65
C THR A 172 9.55 -3.07 -0.37
N SER A 173 8.99 -2.59 0.75
CA SER A 173 9.69 -2.63 2.05
C SER A 173 10.15 -4.04 2.39
N VAL A 174 9.33 -5.04 2.07
CA VAL A 174 9.66 -6.41 2.39
C VAL A 174 10.65 -7.03 1.41
N ILE A 175 10.42 -6.89 0.11
CA ILE A 175 11.36 -7.38 -0.92
C ILE A 175 12.73 -6.75 -0.73
N TYR A 176 12.75 -5.45 -0.44
CA TYR A 176 13.96 -4.69 -0.26
C TYR A 176 14.65 -4.99 1.08
N GLY A 177 13.87 -5.36 2.11
CA GLY A 177 14.38 -5.64 3.46
C GLY A 177 14.49 -4.42 4.37
N TYR A 178 13.86 -3.31 4.01
CA TYR A 178 13.90 -2.04 4.75
C TYR A 178 12.51 -1.49 5.00
N HIS A 179 12.25 -0.91 6.17
CA HIS A 179 10.95 -0.30 6.47
C HIS A 179 10.81 1.09 5.82
N LEU A 180 10.48 1.13 4.52
CA LEU A 180 10.42 2.37 3.74
C LEU A 180 9.45 3.41 4.32
N LYS A 181 8.32 2.98 4.91
CA LYS A 181 7.37 3.89 5.59
C LYS A 181 7.91 4.50 6.89
N GLU A 182 9.03 3.98 7.37
CA GLU A 182 9.75 4.44 8.56
C GLU A 182 11.06 5.14 8.17
N GLU A 183 11.20 5.52 6.88
CA GLU A 183 12.36 6.21 6.31
C GLU A 183 13.65 5.38 6.31
N GLU A 184 13.53 4.05 6.41
CA GLU A 184 14.65 3.14 6.26
C GLU A 184 14.84 2.77 4.78
N GLY A 185 16.08 2.73 4.31
CA GLY A 185 16.44 2.31 2.95
C GLY A 185 17.17 3.38 2.15
N ASP A 186 17.46 3.08 0.88
CA ASP A 186 18.15 4.03 -0.01
C ASP A 186 17.28 5.26 -0.32
N PRO A 187 17.84 6.49 -0.23
CA PRO A 187 17.12 7.72 -0.55
C PRO A 187 16.46 7.74 -1.93
N ALA A 188 17.02 7.07 -2.94
CA ALA A 188 16.43 6.97 -4.27
C ALA A 188 15.10 6.20 -4.25
N VAL A 189 15.02 5.13 -3.44
CA VAL A 189 13.79 4.32 -3.28
C VAL A 189 12.72 5.13 -2.55
N LEU A 190 13.09 5.84 -1.48
CA LEU A 190 12.18 6.73 -0.76
C LEU A 190 11.66 7.85 -1.69
N ARG A 191 12.55 8.47 -2.46
CA ARG A 191 12.22 9.53 -3.42
C ARG A 191 11.28 9.04 -4.52
N TYR A 192 11.49 7.84 -5.04
CA TYR A 192 10.60 7.22 -6.01
C TYR A 192 9.16 7.15 -5.48
N PHE A 193 8.98 6.64 -4.25
CA PHE A 193 7.64 6.52 -3.66
C PHE A 193 6.97 7.86 -3.37
N GLN A 194 7.74 8.87 -2.96
CA GLN A 194 7.22 10.24 -2.78
C GLN A 194 6.69 10.80 -4.11
N LEU A 195 7.52 10.77 -5.16
CA LEU A 195 7.13 11.26 -6.48
C LEU A 195 5.95 10.51 -7.07
N LEU A 196 5.90 9.20 -6.82
CA LEU A 196 4.80 8.37 -7.25
C LEU A 196 3.50 8.78 -6.56
N SER A 197 3.54 9.06 -5.26
CA SER A 197 2.38 9.57 -4.54
C SER A 197 1.89 10.91 -5.10
N ASP A 198 2.81 11.81 -5.43
CA ASP A 198 2.47 13.11 -6.00
C ASP A 198 1.84 12.97 -7.39
N ALA A 199 2.36 12.05 -8.22
CA ALA A 199 1.75 11.75 -9.51
C ALA A 199 0.32 11.19 -9.36
N PHE A 200 0.10 10.32 -8.38
CA PHE A 200 -1.23 9.81 -8.05
C PHE A 200 -2.18 10.89 -7.55
N TYR A 201 -1.70 11.81 -6.73
CA TYR A 201 -2.49 12.95 -6.28
C TYR A 201 -2.94 13.84 -7.46
N GLU A 202 -2.06 14.10 -8.43
CA GLU A 202 -2.41 14.85 -9.64
C GLU A 202 -3.51 14.14 -10.46
N ILE A 203 -3.38 12.82 -10.63
CA ILE A 203 -4.39 11.98 -11.32
C ILE A 203 -5.74 12.04 -10.59
N GLU A 204 -5.75 11.91 -9.27
CA GLU A 204 -6.97 12.00 -8.46
C GLU A 204 -7.65 13.36 -8.56
N ALA A 205 -6.87 14.42 -8.81
CA ALA A 205 -7.38 15.77 -9.01
C ALA A 205 -7.78 16.06 -10.47
N GLY A 206 -7.76 15.06 -11.36
CA GLY A 206 -8.09 15.19 -12.78
C GLY A 206 -7.04 15.95 -13.59
N ARG A 207 -5.82 16.10 -13.06
CA ARG A 207 -4.69 16.74 -13.72
C ARG A 207 -3.71 15.69 -14.23
N THR A 208 -2.82 16.13 -15.11
CA THR A 208 -1.73 15.30 -15.61
C THR A 208 -0.42 15.74 -14.98
N ALA A 209 0.31 14.81 -14.35
CA ALA A 209 1.69 15.05 -13.94
C ALA A 209 2.53 15.56 -15.13
N SER A 210 3.45 16.49 -14.86
CA SER A 210 4.27 17.10 -15.91
C SER A 210 5.19 16.05 -16.59
N PRO A 211 5.60 16.27 -17.85
CA PRO A 211 6.50 15.34 -18.54
C PRO A 211 7.82 15.13 -17.79
N ASP A 212 8.39 16.18 -17.20
CA ASP A 212 9.64 16.09 -16.44
C ASP A 212 9.47 15.26 -15.16
N HIS A 213 8.34 15.41 -14.46
CA HIS A 213 8.02 14.62 -13.26
C HIS A 213 7.90 13.12 -13.60
N ARG A 214 7.28 12.77 -14.72
CA ARG A 214 7.19 11.38 -15.17
C ARG A 214 8.54 10.79 -15.53
N LEU A 215 9.37 11.55 -16.26
CA LEU A 215 10.73 11.12 -16.59
C LEU A 215 11.58 10.87 -15.33
N GLU A 216 11.42 11.70 -14.29
CA GLU A 216 12.09 11.49 -13.00
C GLU A 216 11.64 10.19 -12.33
N ILE A 217 10.33 9.90 -12.30
CA ILE A 217 9.78 8.65 -11.77
C ILE A 217 10.36 7.43 -12.51
N ASP A 218 10.37 7.44 -13.84
CA ASP A 218 10.84 6.29 -14.62
C ASP A 218 12.36 6.08 -14.47
N ALA A 219 13.14 7.15 -14.42
CA ALA A 219 14.58 7.08 -14.17
C ALA A 219 14.89 6.52 -12.77
N LEU A 220 14.14 6.96 -11.76
CA LEU A 220 14.26 6.44 -10.41
C LEU A 220 13.80 5.00 -10.31
N ARG A 221 12.74 4.59 -11.01
CA ARG A 221 12.29 3.20 -11.05
C ARG A 221 13.41 2.24 -11.46
N THR A 222 14.07 2.53 -12.57
CA THR A 222 15.20 1.72 -13.08
C THR A 222 16.35 1.66 -12.07
N THR A 223 16.57 2.76 -11.33
CA THR A 223 17.58 2.83 -10.28
C THR A 223 17.18 2.00 -9.05
N CYS A 224 15.91 2.09 -8.65
CA CYS A 224 15.35 1.34 -7.52
C CYS A 224 15.39 -0.16 -7.77
N GLU A 225 15.03 -0.62 -8.97
CA GLU A 225 15.08 -2.04 -9.35
C GLU A 225 16.49 -2.60 -9.12
N LYS A 226 17.54 -1.91 -9.61
CA LYS A 226 18.93 -2.31 -9.39
C LYS A 226 19.34 -2.32 -7.91
N ILE A 227 18.91 -1.31 -7.14
CA ILE A 227 19.20 -1.21 -5.69
C ILE A 227 18.54 -2.38 -4.94
N ILE A 228 17.29 -2.70 -5.29
CA ILE A 228 16.52 -3.77 -4.65
C ILE A 228 17.10 -5.14 -5.02
N GLU A 229 17.40 -5.40 -6.30
CA GLU A 229 18.03 -6.64 -6.76
C GLU A 229 19.42 -6.89 -6.15
N ALA A 230 20.17 -5.81 -5.88
CA ALA A 230 21.45 -5.89 -5.18
C ALA A 230 21.29 -6.18 -3.68
N SER A 231 20.09 -6.01 -3.12
CA SER A 231 19.83 -6.31 -1.71
C SER A 231 19.88 -7.83 -1.46
N PRO A 232 20.35 -8.29 -0.29
CA PRO A 232 20.39 -9.71 0.05
C PRO A 232 19.02 -10.41 -0.03
N LEU A 233 17.94 -9.65 0.20
CA LEU A 233 16.55 -10.14 0.20
C LEU A 233 15.88 -10.00 -1.18
N GLY A 234 16.33 -9.07 -2.03
CA GLY A 234 15.74 -8.84 -3.35
C GLY A 234 15.85 -10.04 -4.29
N LYS A 235 16.84 -10.90 -4.11
CA LYS A 235 17.04 -12.13 -4.91
C LYS A 235 16.16 -13.31 -4.50
N ILE A 236 15.54 -13.26 -3.32
CA ILE A 236 14.80 -14.38 -2.72
C ILE A 236 13.30 -14.30 -3.10
N LEU A 237 12.80 -13.11 -3.46
CA LEU A 237 11.38 -12.79 -3.48
C LEU A 237 10.80 -12.53 -4.88
N ASP A 238 11.30 -13.23 -5.91
CA ASP A 238 10.64 -13.39 -7.21
C ASP A 238 9.31 -14.13 -6.99
N SER A 239 8.28 -13.36 -6.67
CA SER A 239 7.05 -13.83 -6.04
C SER A 239 6.06 -14.29 -7.09
N PHE A 240 5.81 -15.61 -7.10
CA PHE A 240 4.72 -16.23 -7.85
C PHE A 240 3.35 -15.74 -7.33
N ILE A 241 2.43 -15.42 -8.25
CA ILE A 241 1.02 -15.17 -7.92
C ILE A 241 0.42 -16.50 -7.49
N ASN A 242 0.09 -16.63 -6.20
CA ASN A 242 -0.48 -17.87 -5.67
C ASN A 242 -2.01 -17.89 -5.81
N GLU A 243 -2.52 -17.88 -7.04
CA GLU A 243 -3.97 -17.86 -7.32
C GLU A 243 -4.73 -19.03 -6.67
N GLY A 244 -4.04 -20.16 -6.45
CA GLY A 244 -4.60 -21.33 -5.75
C GLY A 244 -5.05 -21.03 -4.31
N VAL A 245 -4.39 -20.08 -3.64
CA VAL A 245 -4.76 -19.65 -2.27
C VAL A 245 -6.09 -18.93 -2.29
N ILE A 246 -6.28 -17.98 -3.21
CA ILE A 246 -7.53 -17.21 -3.33
C ILE A 246 -8.71 -18.14 -3.62
N ARG A 247 -8.56 -19.08 -4.56
CA ARG A 247 -9.62 -20.05 -4.86
C ARG A 247 -10.03 -20.85 -3.61
N THR A 248 -9.04 -21.31 -2.84
CA THR A 248 -9.28 -22.06 -1.59
C THR A 248 -9.95 -21.21 -0.52
N LEU A 249 -9.56 -19.93 -0.39
CA LEU A 249 -10.18 -18.98 0.54
C LEU A 249 -11.66 -18.76 0.17
N THR A 250 -11.95 -18.47 -1.10
CA THR A 250 -13.33 -18.27 -1.58
C THR A 250 -14.20 -19.50 -1.38
N GLU A 251 -13.66 -20.70 -1.63
CA GLU A 251 -14.35 -21.97 -1.36
C GLU A 251 -14.67 -22.15 0.14
N LYS A 252 -13.71 -21.90 1.04
CA LYS A 252 -13.94 -21.97 2.50
C LYS A 252 -15.00 -20.95 2.96
N GLU A 253 -14.97 -19.73 2.44
CA GLU A 253 -15.95 -18.67 2.76
C GLU A 253 -17.38 -19.04 2.35
N SER A 254 -17.55 -19.58 1.14
CA SER A 254 -18.87 -19.98 0.63
C SER A 254 -19.59 -21.00 1.53
N ARG A 255 -18.83 -21.75 2.35
CA ARG A 255 -19.34 -22.73 3.31
C ARG A 255 -19.58 -22.15 4.72
N GLY A 256 -19.03 -20.97 5.03
CA GLY A 256 -18.98 -20.36 6.37
C GLY A 256 -20.16 -19.45 6.75
N GLY A 257 -21.16 -19.29 5.88
CA GLY A 257 -22.33 -18.44 6.09
C GLY A 257 -22.03 -16.92 6.03
N TYR A 258 -23.08 -16.11 5.90
CA TYR A 258 -22.97 -14.64 5.78
C TYR A 258 -22.43 -13.99 7.07
N GLY A 259 -21.53 -13.01 6.95
CA GLY A 259 -21.00 -12.19 8.05
C GLY A 259 -19.53 -11.81 7.93
N LEU A 260 -19.01 -11.03 8.89
CA LEU A 260 -17.58 -10.74 9.02
C LEU A 260 -16.84 -12.01 9.47
N ASN A 261 -15.95 -12.51 8.63
CA ASN A 261 -15.09 -13.66 8.92
C ASN A 261 -13.70 -13.19 9.33
N ASN A 262 -13.12 -13.84 10.33
CA ASN A 262 -11.73 -13.62 10.73
C ASN A 262 -10.84 -14.66 10.05
N TRP A 263 -9.77 -14.18 9.43
CA TRP A 263 -8.78 -14.96 8.71
C TRP A 263 -7.44 -14.81 9.38
N ILE A 264 -6.80 -15.93 9.72
CA ILE A 264 -5.38 -15.95 10.06
C ILE A 264 -4.62 -16.38 8.82
N ILE A 265 -3.68 -15.54 8.41
CA ILE A 265 -2.82 -15.78 7.25
C ILE A 265 -1.37 -15.83 7.71
N VAL A 266 -0.66 -16.87 7.27
CA VAL A 266 0.77 -17.06 7.52
C VAL A 266 1.52 -16.95 6.19
N PHE A 267 2.40 -15.96 6.11
CA PHE A 267 3.27 -15.73 4.96
C PHE A 267 4.72 -16.02 5.35
N ASP A 268 5.46 -16.71 4.50
CA ASP A 268 6.90 -16.95 4.66
C ASP A 268 7.68 -16.04 3.71
N TRP A 269 8.42 -15.09 4.28
CA TRP A 269 9.23 -14.15 3.53
C TRP A 269 10.51 -14.76 2.95
N ASN A 270 10.93 -15.94 3.41
CA ASN A 270 12.08 -16.63 2.84
C ASN A 270 11.74 -17.33 1.52
N THR A 271 10.46 -17.67 1.32
CA THR A 271 9.99 -18.36 0.11
C THR A 271 9.06 -17.51 -0.74
N GLY A 272 8.54 -16.40 -0.20
CA GLY A 272 7.56 -15.54 -0.86
C GLY A 272 6.20 -16.20 -1.02
N GLN A 273 5.84 -17.13 -0.14
CA GLN A 273 4.62 -17.95 -0.27
C GLN A 273 3.77 -17.95 1.00
N PHE A 274 2.48 -18.21 0.83
CA PHE A 274 1.59 -18.52 1.95
C PHE A 274 1.83 -19.95 2.42
N VAL A 275 2.04 -20.09 3.73
CA VAL A 275 2.26 -21.39 4.38
C VAL A 275 0.96 -21.93 4.98
N SER A 276 0.09 -21.06 5.48
CA SER A 276 -1.20 -21.44 6.05
C SER A 276 -2.21 -20.31 5.95
N TRP A 277 -3.50 -20.68 5.83
CA TRP A 277 -4.62 -19.77 5.94
C TRP A 277 -5.85 -20.48 6.53
N ASP A 278 -6.35 -19.95 7.63
CA ASP A 278 -7.48 -20.52 8.35
C ASP A 278 -8.55 -19.49 8.67
N ILE A 279 -9.81 -19.91 8.50
CA ILE A 279 -10.95 -19.22 9.09
C ILE A 279 -10.94 -19.55 10.58
N VAL A 280 -10.96 -18.51 11.39
CA VAL A 280 -11.17 -18.66 12.83
C VAL A 280 -12.63 -18.40 13.17
N GLY A 281 -13.07 -19.03 14.26
CA GLY A 281 -14.42 -18.83 14.78
C GLY A 281 -14.79 -17.36 14.93
N ARG A 282 -16.09 -17.06 14.83
CA ARG A 282 -16.60 -15.70 15.02
C ARG A 282 -16.45 -15.19 16.46
N SER A 283 -16.18 -16.09 17.40
CA SER A 283 -15.87 -15.75 18.78
C SER A 283 -14.54 -14.99 18.85
N PRO A 284 -14.52 -13.74 19.37
CA PRO A 284 -13.28 -12.98 19.53
C PRO A 284 -12.23 -13.71 20.36
N ASP A 285 -12.66 -14.49 21.36
CA ASP A 285 -11.75 -15.25 22.23
C ASP A 285 -11.06 -16.39 21.48
N GLU A 286 -11.81 -17.17 20.69
CA GLU A 286 -11.26 -18.25 19.86
C GLU A 286 -10.35 -17.69 18.76
N ALA A 287 -10.78 -16.60 18.11
CA ALA A 287 -10.01 -15.94 17.06
C ALA A 287 -8.64 -15.48 17.57
N VAL A 288 -8.60 -14.88 18.76
CA VAL A 288 -7.32 -14.42 19.33
C VAL A 288 -6.49 -15.56 19.89
N ALA A 289 -7.09 -16.56 20.54
CA ALA A 289 -6.35 -17.72 21.04
C ALA A 289 -5.62 -18.43 19.89
N SER A 290 -6.32 -18.68 18.77
CA SER A 290 -5.71 -19.24 17.57
C SER A 290 -4.65 -18.30 17.00
N TYR A 291 -4.90 -16.98 16.93
CA TYR A 291 -3.94 -16.02 16.38
C TYR A 291 -2.63 -15.98 17.18
N ILE A 292 -2.71 -15.96 18.52
CA ILE A 292 -1.54 -16.01 19.40
C ILE A 292 -0.80 -17.34 19.22
N GLN A 293 -1.52 -18.46 19.16
CA GLN A 293 -0.92 -19.77 18.95
C GLN A 293 -0.18 -19.84 17.60
N THR A 294 -0.77 -19.29 16.54
CA THR A 294 -0.13 -19.20 15.23
C THR A 294 1.09 -18.29 15.25
N GLU A 295 1.03 -17.13 15.92
CA GLU A 295 2.21 -16.25 16.09
C GLU A 295 3.36 -16.94 16.85
N ARG A 296 3.05 -17.80 17.84
CA ARG A 296 4.05 -18.60 18.55
C ARG A 296 4.64 -19.70 17.67
N ALA A 297 3.83 -20.33 16.80
CA ALA A 297 4.27 -21.38 15.89
C ALA A 297 5.06 -20.86 14.68
N PHE A 298 4.83 -19.61 14.28
CA PHE A 298 5.44 -18.98 13.10
C PHE A 298 6.08 -17.64 13.50
N PRO A 299 7.26 -17.67 14.13
CA PRO A 299 7.82 -16.48 14.75
C PRO A 299 8.49 -15.56 13.72
N PRO A 300 8.42 -14.22 13.91
CA PRO A 300 8.95 -13.25 12.93
C PRO A 300 10.46 -13.30 12.69
N ASN A 301 11.24 -13.75 13.67
CA ASN A 301 12.69 -13.91 13.55
C ASN A 301 13.10 -15.07 12.63
N GLU A 302 12.17 -15.98 12.32
CA GLU A 302 12.37 -17.06 11.33
C GLU A 302 11.87 -16.65 9.92
N GLY A 303 11.45 -15.40 9.74
CA GLY A 303 10.98 -14.88 8.45
C GLY A 303 9.48 -15.10 8.20
N PHE A 304 8.71 -15.53 9.20
CA PHE A 304 7.26 -15.64 9.07
C PHE A 304 6.53 -14.36 9.44
N GLU A 305 5.37 -14.18 8.81
CA GLU A 305 4.45 -13.11 9.11
C GLU A 305 3.03 -13.66 9.27
N VAL A 306 2.52 -13.53 10.49
CA VAL A 306 1.14 -13.89 10.82
C VAL A 306 0.28 -12.63 10.90
N VAL A 307 -0.88 -12.67 10.25
CA VAL A 307 -1.84 -11.56 10.23
C VAL A 307 -3.24 -12.06 10.50
N LEU A 308 -3.95 -11.38 11.41
CA LEU A 308 -5.39 -11.52 11.60
C LEU A 308 -6.12 -10.42 10.82
N ILE A 309 -6.96 -10.82 9.86
CA ILE A 309 -7.75 -9.94 9.01
C ILE A 309 -9.22 -10.30 9.16
N GLY A 310 -10.07 -9.33 9.49
CA GLY A 310 -11.52 -9.52 9.46
C GLY A 310 -12.11 -8.90 8.20
N SER A 311 -12.88 -9.65 7.44
CA SER A 311 -13.58 -9.14 6.25
C SER A 311 -14.89 -9.86 5.98
N SER A 312 -15.82 -9.18 5.33
CA SER A 312 -17.10 -9.75 4.91
C SER A 312 -17.01 -10.61 3.65
N GLU A 313 -15.95 -10.44 2.86
CA GLU A 313 -15.72 -11.17 1.62
C GLU A 313 -14.22 -11.44 1.45
N VAL A 314 -13.83 -12.65 1.04
CA VAL A 314 -12.44 -13.01 0.74
C VAL A 314 -11.86 -12.13 -0.35
N ALA A 315 -12.68 -11.75 -1.34
CA ALA A 315 -12.28 -10.80 -2.38
C ALA A 315 -11.75 -9.49 -1.76
N THR A 316 -12.36 -9.04 -0.67
CA THR A 316 -11.90 -7.85 0.06
C THR A 316 -10.55 -8.07 0.75
N VAL A 317 -10.23 -9.28 1.21
CA VAL A 317 -8.88 -9.60 1.76
C VAL A 317 -7.82 -9.41 0.68
N ARG A 318 -8.07 -9.92 -0.55
CA ARG A 318 -7.19 -9.73 -1.71
C ARG A 318 -6.99 -8.25 -2.04
N GLU A 319 -8.07 -7.48 -2.09
CA GLU A 319 -8.01 -6.06 -2.42
C GLU A 319 -7.34 -5.24 -1.31
N THR A 320 -7.60 -5.54 -0.03
CA THR A 320 -7.11 -4.76 1.11
C THR A 320 -5.69 -5.11 1.55
N HIS A 321 -5.18 -6.29 1.18
CA HIS A 321 -3.86 -6.80 1.58
C HIS A 321 -3.11 -7.43 0.38
N SER A 322 -3.22 -6.79 -0.78
CA SER A 322 -2.65 -7.26 -2.05
C SER A 322 -1.14 -7.48 -2.02
N HIS A 323 -0.41 -6.83 -1.09
CA HIS A 323 1.04 -7.02 -0.95
C HIS A 323 1.47 -8.47 -0.67
N TYR A 324 0.60 -9.31 -0.09
CA TYR A 324 0.89 -10.74 0.12
C TYR A 324 0.54 -11.64 -1.07
N PHE A 325 -0.41 -11.24 -1.92
CA PHE A 325 -0.95 -12.11 -2.97
C PHE A 325 -0.21 -11.98 -4.32
N GLY A 326 0.87 -11.21 -4.32
CA GLY A 326 1.42 -10.69 -5.55
C GLY A 326 0.46 -9.66 -6.16
N ILE A 327 1.04 -8.82 -6.99
CA ILE A 327 0.30 -7.88 -7.82
C ILE A 327 0.63 -8.32 -9.23
N GLU A 328 -0.37 -8.40 -10.11
CA GLU A 328 -0.13 -8.27 -11.55
C GLU A 328 0.86 -7.12 -11.75
N ALA A 329 1.84 -7.26 -12.65
CA ALA A 329 2.91 -6.27 -12.84
C ALA A 329 2.35 -4.84 -12.76
N TYR A 330 3.09 -3.89 -12.17
CA TYR A 330 2.69 -2.48 -11.96
C TYR A 330 1.83 -1.87 -13.11
N GLU A 331 2.12 -2.30 -14.34
CA GLU A 331 1.38 -2.06 -15.58
C GLU A 331 -0.13 -2.39 -15.51
N THR A 332 -0.50 -3.51 -14.91
CA THR A 332 -1.86 -4.09 -14.85
C THR A 332 -2.78 -3.43 -13.83
N ILE A 333 -2.24 -2.91 -12.72
CA ILE A 333 -3.08 -2.11 -11.82
C ILE A 333 -3.44 -0.75 -12.42
N LEU A 334 -2.52 -0.15 -13.18
CA LEU A 334 -2.78 1.07 -13.94
C LEU A 334 -3.81 0.84 -15.07
N GLU A 335 -4.01 -0.40 -15.50
CA GLU A 335 -5.07 -0.77 -16.44
C GLU A 335 -6.45 -0.85 -15.81
N SER A 336 -6.51 -1.31 -14.55
CA SER A 336 -7.76 -1.56 -13.82
C SER A 336 -8.39 -0.31 -13.21
N LEU A 337 -7.60 0.77 -13.11
CA LEU A 337 -8.03 2.07 -12.63
C LEU A 337 -8.32 2.94 -13.85
N ASP A 338 -9.54 3.50 -13.90
CA ASP A 338 -10.21 4.32 -14.94
C ASP A 338 -9.40 4.90 -16.14
N THR A 339 -10.12 5.21 -17.23
CA THR A 339 -9.61 5.70 -18.54
C THR A 339 -8.52 6.80 -18.51
N SER A 340 -8.39 7.59 -17.44
CA SER A 340 -7.30 8.55 -17.24
C SER A 340 -5.91 7.90 -16.98
N ILE A 341 -5.88 6.66 -16.50
CA ILE A 341 -4.68 5.91 -16.14
C ILE A 341 -4.28 4.90 -17.24
N VAL A 342 -5.22 4.50 -18.11
CA VAL A 342 -4.87 3.87 -19.41
C VAL A 342 -3.92 4.77 -20.22
N GLY A 343 -4.07 6.09 -20.10
CA GLY A 343 -3.10 7.06 -20.61
C GLY A 343 -1.73 6.97 -19.94
N PHE A 344 -1.65 6.61 -18.64
CA PHE A 344 -0.40 6.34 -17.92
C PHE A 344 0.22 4.99 -18.30
N ARG A 345 -0.59 3.98 -18.63
CA ARG A 345 -0.11 2.68 -19.15
C ARG A 345 0.46 2.76 -20.57
N ARG A 346 -0.21 3.48 -21.49
CA ARG A 346 0.38 3.78 -22.82
C ARG A 346 1.74 4.44 -22.65
N LYS A 347 1.87 5.41 -21.72
CA LYS A 347 3.14 6.08 -21.42
C LYS A 347 4.25 5.10 -21.03
N ILE A 348 3.96 4.05 -20.26
CA ILE A 348 4.97 3.09 -19.74
C ILE A 348 5.61 2.18 -20.81
N ASP A 349 5.01 2.04 -21.99
CA ASP A 349 5.52 1.12 -23.02
C ASP A 349 6.83 1.57 -23.73
N LEU A 350 7.29 2.78 -23.42
CA LEU A 350 8.54 3.36 -23.90
C LEU A 350 9.55 3.45 -22.77
N ASP A 351 10.79 3.05 -23.07
CA ASP A 351 11.91 3.27 -22.16
C ASP A 351 12.19 4.77 -21.95
N VAL A 352 12.92 5.09 -20.89
CA VAL A 352 13.24 6.48 -20.49
C VAL A 352 13.91 7.25 -21.62
N GLY A 353 14.81 6.61 -22.37
CA GLY A 353 15.50 7.22 -23.49
C GLY A 353 14.56 7.55 -24.65
N ALA A 354 13.62 6.66 -24.97
CA ALA A 354 12.65 6.88 -26.04
C ALA A 354 11.74 8.07 -25.72
N ARG A 355 11.29 8.21 -24.46
CA ARG A 355 10.49 9.38 -24.06
C ARG A 355 11.30 10.67 -24.05
N GLN A 356 12.56 10.64 -23.61
CA GLN A 356 13.44 11.82 -23.65
C GLN A 356 13.61 12.32 -25.09
N ILE A 357 13.79 11.41 -26.05
CA ILE A 357 13.87 11.73 -27.48
C ILE A 357 12.55 12.35 -27.97
N LEU A 358 11.39 11.75 -27.66
CA LEU A 358 10.08 12.31 -28.04
C LEU A 358 9.86 13.70 -27.45
N LEU A 359 10.18 13.91 -26.16
CA LEU A 359 10.01 15.19 -25.48
C LEU A 359 10.89 16.29 -26.08
N VAL A 360 12.13 15.96 -26.44
CA VAL A 360 13.04 16.86 -27.15
C VAL A 360 12.47 17.24 -28.51
N LEU A 361 12.02 16.26 -29.30
CA LEU A 361 11.44 16.50 -30.62
C LEU A 361 10.18 17.36 -30.52
N TYR A 362 9.35 17.12 -29.50
CA TYR A 362 8.13 17.87 -29.23
C TYR A 362 8.41 19.32 -28.84
N ARG A 363 9.28 19.53 -27.84
CA ARG A 363 9.66 20.88 -27.34
C ARG A 363 10.32 21.74 -28.42
N LYS A 364 11.08 21.13 -29.32
CA LYS A 364 11.74 21.81 -30.45
C LYS A 364 10.84 21.90 -31.70
N HIS A 365 9.62 21.38 -31.63
CA HIS A 365 8.64 21.35 -32.71
C HIS A 365 9.16 20.68 -33.99
N PHE A 366 9.85 19.54 -33.90
CA PHE A 366 10.24 18.74 -35.06
C PHE A 366 9.08 17.81 -35.46
N TRP A 367 8.21 18.29 -36.36
CA TRP A 367 7.02 17.58 -36.82
C TRP A 367 6.98 17.49 -38.35
N GLY A 368 6.64 16.31 -38.88
CA GLY A 368 6.45 16.12 -40.32
C GLY A 368 7.68 16.54 -41.14
N GLY A 369 7.52 17.57 -41.98
CA GLY A 369 8.60 18.08 -42.85
C GLY A 369 9.71 18.85 -42.13
N LYS A 370 9.53 19.23 -40.85
CA LYS A 370 10.58 19.85 -40.05
C LYS A 370 11.36 18.77 -39.30
N THR A 371 12.56 18.46 -39.81
CA THR A 371 13.40 17.35 -39.33
C THR A 371 14.67 17.85 -38.62
N VAL A 372 15.31 16.94 -37.89
CA VAL A 372 16.66 17.10 -37.30
C VAL A 372 17.54 15.93 -37.71
N SER A 373 18.84 16.14 -37.92
CA SER A 373 19.76 15.03 -38.22
C SER A 373 19.95 14.13 -36.99
N ARG A 374 20.25 12.85 -37.23
CA ARG A 374 20.54 11.88 -36.17
C ARG A 374 21.70 12.34 -35.30
N GLU A 375 22.75 12.87 -35.92
CA GLU A 375 23.94 13.37 -35.24
C GLU A 375 23.62 14.57 -34.36
N THR A 376 22.82 15.52 -34.85
CA THR A 376 22.42 16.69 -34.04
C THR A 376 21.52 16.27 -32.88
N LEU A 377 20.57 15.37 -33.12
CA LEU A 377 19.68 14.88 -32.06
C LEU A 377 20.46 14.14 -30.96
N LYS A 378 21.35 13.20 -31.33
CA LYS A 378 22.18 12.43 -30.39
C LYS A 378 23.21 13.30 -29.66
N ASN A 379 24.01 14.04 -30.43
CA ASN A 379 25.21 14.70 -29.89
C ASN A 379 24.95 16.10 -29.36
N HIS A 380 23.75 16.68 -29.52
CA HIS A 380 23.43 18.02 -28.99
C HIS A 380 22.19 18.05 -28.10
N TYR A 381 21.09 17.41 -28.51
CA TYR A 381 19.84 17.53 -27.78
C TYR A 381 19.56 16.37 -26.81
N CYS A 382 20.07 15.18 -27.09
CA CYS A 382 19.84 13.95 -26.31
C CYS A 382 21.14 13.37 -25.74
N ARG A 383 22.13 14.23 -25.41
CA ARG A 383 23.45 13.81 -24.91
C ARG A 383 23.41 12.90 -23.68
N SER A 384 22.37 13.04 -22.86
CA SER A 384 22.15 12.28 -21.63
C SER A 384 21.45 10.94 -21.85
N VAL A 385 20.99 10.64 -23.07
CA VAL A 385 20.29 9.38 -23.38
C VAL A 385 21.34 8.30 -23.67
N LEU A 386 21.67 7.48 -22.68
CA LEU A 386 22.69 6.43 -22.79
C LEU A 386 22.31 5.33 -23.81
N THR A 387 21.02 5.03 -23.93
CA THR A 387 20.47 4.00 -24.84
C THR A 387 19.98 4.58 -26.17
N PHE A 388 20.51 5.74 -26.60
CA PHE A 388 19.94 6.54 -27.69
C PHE A 388 19.56 5.74 -28.93
N ASP A 389 20.44 4.87 -29.42
CA ASP A 389 20.20 4.14 -30.67
C ASP A 389 19.05 3.13 -30.51
N LEU A 390 19.05 2.35 -29.42
CA LEU A 390 17.97 1.38 -29.10
C LEU A 390 16.62 2.08 -28.90
N SER A 391 16.63 3.17 -28.13
CA SER A 391 15.44 3.98 -27.86
C SER A 391 14.89 4.63 -29.13
N LEU A 392 15.76 5.08 -30.04
CA LEU A 392 15.35 5.66 -31.32
C LEU A 392 14.71 4.61 -32.23
N ASP A 393 15.30 3.42 -32.30
CA ASP A 393 14.78 2.31 -33.11
C ASP A 393 13.39 1.87 -32.62
N ALA A 394 13.18 1.77 -31.30
CA ALA A 394 11.87 1.48 -30.71
C ALA A 394 10.77 2.51 -31.09
N LEU A 395 11.13 3.80 -31.19
CA LEU A 395 10.21 4.85 -31.63
C LEU A 395 9.85 4.74 -33.12
N VAL A 396 10.80 4.29 -33.96
CA VAL A 396 10.57 4.02 -35.38
C VAL A 396 9.64 2.81 -35.55
N GLU A 397 9.91 1.72 -34.82
CA GLU A 397 9.08 0.50 -34.86
C GLU A 397 7.63 0.77 -34.46
N LYS A 398 7.43 1.61 -33.43
CA LYS A 398 6.09 2.06 -33.00
C LYS A 398 5.47 3.13 -33.90
N ASN A 399 6.11 3.52 -35.01
CA ASN A 399 5.65 4.56 -35.94
C ASN A 399 5.44 5.95 -35.30
N LEU A 400 6.08 6.24 -34.15
CA LEU A 400 5.95 7.52 -33.45
C LEU A 400 6.84 8.62 -34.09
N ILE A 401 7.91 8.21 -34.80
CA ILE A 401 8.82 9.11 -35.51
C ILE A 401 9.10 8.62 -36.93
N HIS A 402 9.46 9.54 -37.82
CA HIS A 402 10.04 9.25 -39.13
C HIS A 402 11.56 9.39 -39.07
N SER A 403 12.31 8.53 -39.76
CA SER A 403 13.79 8.55 -39.76
C SER A 403 14.44 8.65 -41.16
N ASN A 404 13.66 8.53 -42.25
CA ASN A 404 14.17 8.37 -43.62
C ASN A 404 14.86 9.60 -44.24
N ALA A 405 14.45 10.83 -43.87
CA ALA A 405 14.96 12.09 -44.43
C ALA A 405 15.34 13.10 -43.34
N GLY A 406 15.81 12.57 -42.21
CA GLY A 406 15.92 13.28 -40.94
C GLY A 406 14.80 12.86 -39.98
N ILE A 407 15.03 13.10 -38.69
CA ILE A 407 14.17 12.64 -37.60
C ILE A 407 13.09 13.69 -37.32
N SER A 408 11.82 13.27 -37.32
CA SER A 408 10.69 14.11 -36.91
C SER A 408 9.55 13.29 -36.32
N LEU A 409 8.70 13.93 -35.52
CA LEU A 409 7.48 13.34 -34.99
C LEU A 409 6.47 13.07 -36.10
N ASN A 410 5.81 11.91 -36.02
CA ASN A 410 4.80 11.50 -36.99
C ASN A 410 3.47 12.24 -36.76
N LEU A 411 3.15 13.19 -37.65
CA LEU A 411 1.93 14.00 -37.60
C LEU A 411 0.63 13.17 -37.58
N ARG A 412 0.62 11.96 -38.16
CA ARG A 412 -0.58 11.11 -38.25
C ARG A 412 -1.00 10.55 -36.89
N VAL A 413 -0.06 10.40 -35.96
CA VAL A 413 -0.27 9.86 -34.62
C VAL A 413 0.01 10.92 -33.56
N LYS A 414 -0.27 12.20 -33.88
CA LYS A 414 0.00 13.33 -32.98
C LYS A 414 -0.67 13.17 -31.61
N SER A 415 -1.94 12.77 -31.56
CA SER A 415 -2.67 12.56 -30.30
C SER A 415 -2.09 11.41 -29.48
N GLU A 416 -1.53 10.40 -30.13
CA GLU A 416 -0.84 9.29 -29.48
C GLU A 416 0.53 9.72 -28.94
N ILE A 417 1.33 10.45 -29.73
CA ILE A 417 2.60 11.05 -29.28
C ILE A 417 2.39 11.98 -28.09
N GLU A 418 1.38 12.86 -28.14
CA GLU A 418 1.01 13.74 -27.02
C GLU A 418 0.55 12.95 -25.80
N SER A 419 0.03 11.73 -26.00
CA SER A 419 -0.26 10.81 -24.90
C SER A 419 0.98 10.15 -24.31
N TYR A 420 2.16 10.19 -24.94
CA TYR A 420 3.42 9.68 -24.36
C TYR A 420 4.20 10.72 -23.55
N LEU A 421 3.86 12.00 -23.73
CA LEU A 421 4.44 13.16 -23.06
C LEU A 421 3.65 13.47 -21.78
#